data_AF-A0A1J5MRY5-F1
#
_entry.id   AF-A0A1J5MRY5-F1
#
_cell.length_a   1.000
_cell.length_b   1.000
_cell.length_c   1.000
_cell.angle_alpha   90.00
_cell.angle_beta   90.00
_cell.angle_gamma   90.00
#
_symmetry.space_group_name_H-M   'P 1'
#
loop_
_entity.id
_entity.type
_entity.pdbx_description
1 polymer ?
#
loop_
_entity_poly.entity_id
_entity_poly.type
_entity_poly.pdbx_seq_one_letter_code
_entity_poly.pdbx_strand_id
1 'polypeptide(L)' 'MSKALGLDLQEEAIAGHLQFDEISEAVLRCRRCAHPLQCSARLAQGDDGLAAAPDYCRNRDLLSYLQERTP' A
#
# COMPACT_ATOMS: atom_id res chain seq x y z
N MET A 1 -0.37 5.04 -1.87
CA MET A 1 -0.45 4.47 -0.52
C MET A 1 0.78 3.65 -0.18
N SER A 2 1.13 2.58 -0.92
CA SER A 2 2.37 1.81 -0.68
C SER A 2 3.62 2.69 -0.59
N LYS A 3 3.84 3.57 -1.58
CA LYS A 3 4.96 4.52 -1.57
C LYS A 3 4.97 5.44 -0.34
N ALA A 4 3.81 5.94 0.06
CA ALA A 4 3.67 6.78 1.24
C ALA A 4 3.93 6.03 2.56
N LEU A 5 4.02 4.70 2.52
CA LEU A 5 4.41 3.81 3.62
C LEU A 5 5.87 3.35 3.50
N GLY A 6 6.62 3.86 2.51
CA GLY A 6 7.99 3.45 2.20
C GLY A 6 8.10 2.13 1.43
N LEU A 7 7.01 1.59 0.90
CA LEU A 7 7.00 0.30 0.21
C LEU A 7 7.01 0.45 -1.32
N ASP A 8 7.95 -0.22 -1.98
CA ASP A 8 7.90 -0.49 -3.42
C ASP A 8 7.43 -1.93 -3.68
N LEU A 9 6.19 -2.09 -4.14
CA LEU A 9 5.60 -3.41 -4.37
C LEU A 9 6.33 -4.23 -5.45
N GLN A 10 7.03 -3.58 -6.39
CA GLN A 10 7.81 -4.30 -7.39
C GLN A 10 9.08 -4.86 -6.78
N GLU A 11 9.75 -4.09 -5.92
CA GLU A 11 10.93 -4.58 -5.19
C GLU A 11 10.54 -5.70 -4.23
N GLU A 12 9.43 -5.57 -3.51
CA GLU A 12 8.90 -6.65 -2.65
C GLU A 12 8.58 -7.92 -3.44
N ALA A 13 8.12 -7.80 -4.70
CA ALA A 13 7.88 -8.95 -5.56
C ALA A 13 9.18 -9.59 -6.06
N ILE A 14 10.17 -8.78 -6.42
CA ILE A 14 11.51 -9.25 -6.80
C ILE A 14 12.22 -9.94 -5.61
N ALA A 15 12.05 -9.41 -4.40
CA ALA A 15 12.56 -9.98 -3.16
C ALA A 15 11.81 -11.26 -2.72
N GLY A 16 10.68 -11.59 -3.38
CA GLY A 16 9.87 -12.76 -3.08
C GLY A 16 8.97 -12.62 -1.85
N HIS A 17 8.79 -11.40 -1.34
CA HIS A 17 7.86 -11.10 -0.24
C HIS A 17 6.42 -10.90 -0.71
N LEU A 18 6.24 -10.57 -1.99
CA LEU A 18 4.97 -10.38 -2.66
C LEU A 18 4.94 -11.23 -3.95
N GLN A 19 3.78 -11.76 -4.33
CA GLN A 19 3.64 -12.38 -5.66
C GLN A 19 3.33 -11.30 -6.71
N PHE A 20 3.82 -11.47 -7.95
CA PHE A 20 3.63 -10.47 -9.00
C PHE A 20 2.16 -10.22 -9.36
N ASP A 21 1.32 -11.26 -9.34
CA ASP A 21 -0.12 -11.17 -9.54
C ASP A 21 -0.82 -10.40 -8.42
N GLU A 22 -0.34 -10.52 -7.18
CA GLU A 22 -0.86 -9.80 -6.02
C GLU A 22 -0.70 -8.27 -6.15
N ILE A 23 0.26 -7.77 -6.94
CA ILE A 23 0.34 -6.33 -7.27
C ILE A 23 -0.91 -5.88 -8.03
N SER A 24 -1.34 -6.67 -9.00
CA SER A 24 -2.53 -6.36 -9.82
C SER A 24 -3.80 -6.46 -8.96
N GLU A 25 -3.89 -7.46 -8.09
CA GLU A 25 -4.98 -7.58 -7.13
C GLU A 25 -5.02 -6.41 -6.14
N ALA A 26 -3.88 -5.95 -5.64
CA ALA A 26 -3.80 -4.77 -4.78
C ALA A 26 -4.32 -3.51 -5.49
N VAL A 27 -4.03 -3.33 -6.78
CA VAL A 27 -4.58 -2.22 -7.59
C VAL A 27 -6.09 -2.36 -7.75
N LEU A 28 -6.60 -3.56 -8.02
CA LEU A 28 -8.04 -3.82 -8.13
C LEU A 28 -8.78 -3.54 -6.81
N ARG A 29 -8.23 -3.98 -5.66
CA ARG A 29 -8.74 -3.67 -4.33
C ARG A 29 -8.74 -2.18 -4.04
N CYS A 30 -7.65 -1.47 -4.39
CA CYS A 30 -7.52 -0.03 -4.22
C CYS A 30 -8.61 0.73 -4.99
N ARG A 31 -8.85 0.37 -6.26
CA ARG A 31 -9.87 1.00 -7.12
C ARG A 31 -11.31 0.78 -6.63
N ARG A 32 -11.54 -0.24 -5.79
CA ARG A 32 -12.83 -0.54 -5.16
C ARG A 32 -13.00 0.10 -3.78
N CYS A 33 -12.06 0.93 -3.35
CA CYS A 33 -12.18 1.67 -2.09
C CYS A 33 -13.35 2.66 -2.14
N ALA A 34 -14.15 2.72 -1.07
CA ALA A 34 -15.27 3.67 -0.95
C ALA A 34 -14.82 5.10 -0.62
N HIS A 35 -13.52 5.31 -0.36
CA HIS A 35 -12.97 6.57 0.15
C HIS A 35 -11.84 7.13 -0.73
N PRO A 36 -12.02 7.27 -2.07
CA PRO A 36 -10.97 7.73 -2.97
C PRO A 36 -10.53 9.17 -2.69
N LEU A 37 -11.47 10.07 -2.33
CA LEU A 37 -11.16 11.47 -2.01
C LEU A 37 -10.36 11.62 -0.72
N GLN A 38 -10.64 10.80 0.30
CA GLN A 38 -9.87 10.78 1.54
C GLN A 38 -8.48 10.22 1.29
N CYS A 39 -8.37 9.18 0.44
CA CYS A 39 -7.10 8.63 -0.01
C CYS A 39 -6.24 9.68 -0.72
N SER A 40 -6.79 10.41 -1.70
CA SER A 40 -6.03 11.44 -2.42
C SER A 40 -5.64 12.60 -1.51
N ALA A 41 -6.55 13.08 -0.66
CA ALA A 41 -6.24 14.14 0.32
C ALA A 41 -5.14 13.72 1.29
N ARG A 42 -5.13 12.45 1.74
CA ARG A 42 -4.07 11.93 2.60
C ARG A 42 -2.73 11.86 1.87
N LEU A 43 -2.71 11.38 0.63
CA LEU A 43 -1.48 11.30 -0.17
C LEU A 43 -0.94 12.68 -0.57
N ALA A 44 -1.81 13.68 -0.72
CA ALA A 44 -1.42 15.06 -1.00
C ALA A 44 -0.70 15.74 0.17
N GLN A 45 -0.78 15.19 1.39
CA GLN A 45 -0.04 15.68 2.56
C GLN A 45 1.46 15.33 2.51
N GLY A 46 1.89 14.57 1.50
CA GLY A 46 3.28 14.14 1.30
C GLY A 46 3.45 12.63 1.42
N ASP A 47 4.54 12.13 0.84
CA ASP A 47 4.96 10.73 0.92
C ASP A 47 5.82 10.44 2.17
N ASP A 48 5.78 11.34 3.17
CA ASP A 48 6.58 11.25 4.38
C ASP A 48 6.08 10.13 5.29
N GLY A 49 6.52 8.91 4.99
CA GLY A 49 6.60 7.76 5.88
C GLY A 49 5.42 7.61 6.84
N LEU A 50 4.22 7.40 6.31
CA LEU A 50 3.10 6.98 7.15
C LEU A 50 3.55 5.75 7.95
N ALA A 51 3.30 5.77 9.25
CA ALA A 51 3.57 4.61 10.09
C ALA A 51 2.65 3.43 9.76
N ALA A 52 1.43 3.69 9.30
CA ALA A 52 0.45 2.67 8.95
C ALA A 52 -0.55 3.17 7.90
N ALA A 53 -1.11 2.25 7.12
CA ALA A 53 -2.18 2.60 6.19
C ALA A 53 -3.47 2.93 6.96
N PRO A 54 -4.27 3.92 6.53
CA PRO A 54 -5.52 4.26 7.19
C PRO A 54 -6.52 3.10 7.22
N ASP A 55 -7.47 3.13 8.17
CA ASP A 55 -8.48 2.08 8.36
C ASP A 55 -9.37 1.85 7.13
N TYR A 56 -9.56 2.89 6.30
CA TYR A 56 -10.33 2.76 5.06
C TYR A 56 -9.53 2.14 3.90
N CYS A 57 -8.21 1.96 4.04
CA CYS A 57 -7.37 1.42 2.99
C CYS A 57 -7.67 -0.07 2.80
N ARG A 58 -8.16 -0.44 1.61
CA ARG A 58 -8.45 -1.85 1.26
C ARG A 58 -7.21 -2.75 1.23
N ASN A 59 -6.01 -2.17 1.17
CA ASN A 59 -4.75 -2.90 1.21
C ASN A 59 -4.06 -2.79 2.56
N ARG A 60 -4.72 -2.30 3.63
CA ARG A 60 -4.08 -2.05 4.93
C ARG A 60 -3.33 -3.27 5.44
N ASP A 61 -3.99 -4.43 5.46
CA ASP A 61 -3.40 -5.65 6.02
C ASP A 61 -2.23 -6.16 5.16
N LEU A 62 -2.34 -6.08 3.84
CA LEU A 62 -1.24 -6.42 2.91
C LEU A 62 -0.03 -5.51 3.14
N LEU A 63 -0.26 -4.20 3.26
CA LEU A 63 0.81 -3.22 3.43
C LEU A 63 1.47 -3.35 4.82
N SER A 64 0.69 -3.65 5.86
CA SER A 64 1.22 -3.95 7.20
C SER A 64 2.12 -5.18 7.17
N TYR A 65 1.67 -6.26 6.52
CA TYR A 65 2.45 -7.48 6.37
C TYR A 65 3.79 -7.23 5.65
N LEU A 66 3.80 -6.39 4.61
CA LEU A 66 5.05 -6.05 3.91
C LEU A 66 5.97 -5.17 4.77
N GLN A 67 5.45 -4.21 5.52
CA GLN A 67 6.25 -3.41 6.46
C GLN A 67 6.94 -4.26 7.54
N GLU A 68 6.33 -5.36 7.97
CA GLU A 68 6.94 -6.28 8.94
C GLU A 68 8.07 -7.13 8.34
N ARG A 69 8.11 -7.25 7.01
CA ARG A 69 9.09 -8.09 6.28
C ARG A 69 10.26 -7.31 5.72
N THR A 70 10.11 -6.00 5.58
CA THR A 70 11.13 -5.10 5.05
C THR A 70 11.75 -4.35 6.24
N PRO A 71 13.02 -4.64 6.61
CA PRO A 71 13.68 -4.05 7.78
C PRO A 71 14.04 -2.58 7.63
#